data_AF-A0A6P7PGJ4-F1
#
_entry.id   AF-A0A6P7PGJ4-F1
#
_cell.length_a   1.000
_cell.length_b   1.000
_cell.length_c   1.000
_cell.angle_alpha   90.00
_cell.angle_beta   90.00
_cell.angle_gamma   90.00
#
_symmetry.space_group_name_H-M   'P 1'
#
loop_
_entity.id
_entity.type
_entity.pdbx_description
1 polymer ?
#
loop_
_entity_poly.entity_id
_entity_poly.type
_entity_poly.pdbx_seq_one_letter_code
_entity_poly.pdbx_strand_id
1 'polypeptide(L)'
;MELTGDQLKMAESQLKSYLPRSQQAYGCLVLKNRLRSDPAKILVDAWPKFSVIIYKPLREQEGDSFKDLVVFANDDAVLEKVIRTSSVIDWTSFNCVGLNVHQMEVFNAVASEMNVPTKKLSLCRIMTMEDVSRLPTIDSSGISLSSLDESHIALINRNWKFGNSNHAIRMIRNMVTNFPSCCVLDAEGRPVSWILTYASCSMGMLYTLPEHRGKGYAKAVIVTLAKRLQAQDYPVYCFIEEENMVSYKLFKSLGFTHDPSYRETWGAFNYHLKHL
;
A
#
# COMPACT_ATOMS: atom_id res chain seq x y z
N MET A 1 7.72 18.26 12.58
CA MET A 1 7.80 17.62 13.92
C MET A 1 7.63 16.12 13.77
N GLU A 2 8.37 15.30 14.51
CA GLU A 2 8.17 13.82 14.54
C GLU A 2 7.17 13.45 15.63
N LEU A 3 6.21 12.57 15.32
CA LEU A 3 5.19 12.08 16.26
C LEU A 3 5.64 10.82 16.98
N THR A 4 5.34 10.72 18.27
CA THR A 4 5.65 9.56 19.11
C THR A 4 4.52 9.24 20.08
N GLY A 5 4.50 8.00 20.61
CA GLY A 5 3.58 7.60 21.67
C GLY A 5 2.11 7.90 21.37
N ASP A 6 1.44 8.61 22.27
CA ASP A 6 0.01 8.93 22.13
C ASP A 6 -0.31 9.88 20.97
N GLN A 7 0.67 10.64 20.47
CA GLN A 7 0.48 11.48 19.29
C GLN A 7 0.14 10.64 18.06
N LEU A 8 0.72 9.45 17.94
CA LEU A 8 0.43 8.52 16.83
C LEU A 8 -1.02 8.01 16.87
N LYS A 9 -1.56 7.73 18.06
CA LYS A 9 -2.96 7.31 18.24
C LYS A 9 -3.94 8.45 17.94
N MET A 10 -3.60 9.68 18.35
CA MET A 10 -4.37 10.87 18.03
C MET A 10 -4.37 11.15 16.53
N ALA A 11 -3.21 11.03 15.87
CA ALA A 11 -3.09 11.22 14.43
C ALA A 11 -3.87 10.17 13.64
N GLU A 12 -3.83 8.89 14.07
CA GLU A 12 -4.66 7.82 13.49
C GLU A 12 -6.15 8.20 13.54
N SER A 13 -6.61 8.68 14.70
CA SER A 13 -8.00 9.10 14.89
C SER A 13 -8.39 10.31 14.05
N GLN A 14 -7.50 11.30 13.92
CA GLN A 14 -7.73 12.46 13.05
C GLN A 14 -7.76 12.08 11.56
N LEU A 15 -6.90 11.15 11.11
CA LEU A 15 -6.91 10.74 9.71
C LEU A 15 -8.21 10.05 9.31
N LYS A 16 -8.92 9.38 10.23
CA LYS A 16 -10.21 8.75 9.93
C LYS A 16 -11.24 9.74 9.38
N SER A 17 -11.24 11.01 9.82
CA SER A 17 -12.21 12.00 9.34
C SER A 17 -11.93 12.49 7.91
N TYR A 18 -10.77 12.17 7.35
CA TYR A 18 -10.39 12.50 5.98
C TYR A 18 -10.49 11.32 5.01
N LEU A 19 -11.05 10.18 5.43
CA LEU A 19 -11.25 9.05 4.54
C LEU A 19 -12.26 9.39 3.42
N PRO A 20 -12.06 8.88 2.19
CA PRO A 20 -10.99 7.96 1.77
C PRO A 20 -9.67 8.66 1.38
N ARG A 21 -9.57 9.99 1.40
CA ARG A 21 -8.38 10.73 0.96
C ARG A 21 -7.13 10.45 1.81
N SER A 22 -7.30 10.15 3.09
CA SER A 22 -6.20 9.80 4.00
C SER A 22 -5.89 8.30 4.05
N GLN A 23 -6.54 7.47 3.23
CA GLN A 23 -6.58 6.02 3.39
C GLN A 23 -5.18 5.38 3.52
N GLN A 24 -4.22 5.81 2.71
CA GLN A 24 -2.87 5.26 2.73
C GLN A 24 -2.10 5.62 4.00
N ALA A 25 -2.11 6.91 4.39
CA ALA A 25 -1.46 7.37 5.61
C ALA A 25 -2.12 6.76 6.86
N TYR A 26 -3.46 6.67 6.85
CA TYR A 26 -4.24 6.04 7.91
C TYR A 26 -3.82 4.58 8.11
N GLY A 27 -3.74 3.78 7.03
CA GLY A 27 -3.34 2.38 7.12
C GLY A 27 -1.90 2.18 7.59
N CYS A 28 -0.96 3.04 7.20
CA CYS A 28 0.39 3.03 7.76
C CYS A 28 0.40 3.28 9.28
N LEU A 29 -0.41 4.24 9.78
CA LEU A 29 -0.51 4.52 11.22
C LEU A 29 -1.18 3.37 11.99
N VAL A 30 -2.22 2.76 11.41
CA VAL A 30 -2.87 1.56 11.97
C VAL A 30 -1.84 0.47 12.26
N LEU A 31 -0.96 0.15 11.29
CA LEU A 31 0.09 -0.84 11.49
C LEU A 31 1.13 -0.38 12.51
N LYS A 32 1.58 0.88 12.42
CA LYS A 32 2.59 1.45 13.32
C LYS A 32 2.15 1.42 14.80
N ASN A 33 0.85 1.61 15.06
CA ASN A 33 0.29 1.62 16.41
C ASN A 33 0.03 0.23 16.99
N ARG A 34 -0.10 -0.79 16.13
CA ARG A 34 -0.55 -2.14 16.55
C ARG A 34 0.55 -3.19 16.50
N LEU A 35 1.46 -3.09 15.55
CA LEU A 35 2.52 -4.08 15.33
C LEU A 35 3.90 -3.44 15.53
N ARG A 36 4.87 -4.29 15.88
CA ARG A 36 6.29 -3.95 15.65
C ARG A 36 6.55 -4.04 14.15
N SER A 37 6.25 -2.96 13.44
CA SER A 37 6.53 -2.83 12.01
C SER A 37 7.98 -2.43 11.74
N ASP A 38 8.37 -2.46 10.47
CA ASP A 38 9.60 -1.83 10.00
C ASP A 38 9.75 -0.40 10.57
N PRO A 39 10.99 0.04 10.90
CA PRO A 39 11.23 1.36 11.42
C PRO A 39 10.78 2.45 10.43
N ALA A 40 9.99 3.41 10.91
CA ALA A 40 9.49 4.54 10.14
C ALA A 40 9.24 5.74 11.06
N LYS A 41 9.51 6.93 10.54
CA LYS A 41 9.22 8.22 11.17
C LYS A 41 7.89 8.74 10.67
N ILE A 42 7.09 9.30 11.57
CA ILE A 42 5.84 9.99 11.23
C ILE A 42 6.07 11.49 11.43
N LEU A 43 6.09 12.25 10.34
CA LEU A 43 6.39 13.68 10.37
C LEU A 43 5.12 14.48 10.09
N VAL A 44 4.93 15.58 10.81
CA VAL A 44 3.85 16.56 10.57
C VAL A 44 4.39 17.99 10.46
N ASP A 45 3.65 18.86 9.77
CA ASP A 45 3.94 20.30 9.70
C ASP A 45 3.72 21.00 11.05
N ALA A 46 2.63 20.66 11.74
CA ALA A 46 2.21 21.24 13.01
C ALA A 46 1.52 20.20 13.91
N TRP A 47 1.39 20.49 15.21
CA TRP A 47 0.72 19.62 16.17
C TRP A 47 -0.02 20.46 17.23
N PRO A 48 -1.23 20.07 17.71
CA PRO A 48 -1.96 18.82 17.46
C PRO A 48 -2.80 18.78 16.18
N LYS A 49 -3.03 19.93 15.53
CA LYS A 49 -3.66 20.01 14.21
C LYS A 49 -2.56 20.12 13.16
N PHE A 50 -2.60 19.25 12.16
CA PHE A 50 -1.66 19.22 11.06
C PHE A 50 -2.39 19.39 9.74
N SER A 51 -1.68 19.94 8.76
CA SER A 51 -2.13 20.03 7.36
C SER A 51 -1.45 18.99 6.49
N VAL A 52 -0.27 18.52 6.91
CA VAL A 52 0.56 17.54 6.20
C VAL A 52 1.03 16.48 7.19
N ILE A 53 0.91 15.21 6.83
CA ILE A 53 1.54 14.08 7.52
C ILE A 53 2.29 13.23 6.52
N ILE A 54 3.50 12.82 6.90
CA ILE A 54 4.40 12.02 6.09
C ILE A 54 4.78 10.78 6.87
N TYR A 55 4.44 9.61 6.33
CA TYR A 55 5.05 8.34 6.71
C TYR A 55 6.38 8.22 5.96
N LYS A 56 7.48 8.30 6.70
CA LYS A 56 8.85 8.20 6.18
C LYS A 56 9.51 6.92 6.68
N PRO A 57 9.51 5.84 5.87
CA PRO A 57 10.22 4.62 6.22
C PRO A 57 11.72 4.89 6.38
N LEU A 58 12.35 4.25 7.36
CA LEU A 58 13.81 4.28 7.49
C LEU A 58 14.43 3.30 6.49
N ARG A 59 15.53 3.76 5.90
CA ARG A 59 16.34 3.03 4.93
C ARG A 59 17.67 2.73 5.57
N GLU A 60 17.84 1.51 6.02
CA GLU A 60 19.02 1.09 6.79
C GLU A 60 19.86 0.09 6.01
N GLN A 61 19.27 -0.58 5.00
CA GLN A 61 19.91 -1.69 4.29
C GLN A 61 19.50 -1.75 2.81
N GLU A 62 20.30 -2.44 2.00
CA GLU A 62 20.03 -2.70 0.57
C GLU A 62 18.70 -3.45 0.40
N GLY A 63 17.67 -2.85 -0.24
CA GLY A 63 16.31 -3.40 -0.31
C GLY A 63 15.18 -2.47 0.12
N ASP A 64 15.49 -1.35 0.77
CA ASP A 64 14.50 -0.42 1.33
C ASP A 64 14.00 0.54 0.27
N SER A 65 14.49 0.41 -0.96
CA SER A 65 14.13 1.20 -2.13
C SER A 65 12.65 1.05 -2.51
N PHE A 66 11.99 -0.05 -2.11
CA PHE A 66 10.54 -0.26 -2.25
C PHE A 66 9.70 0.23 -1.06
N LYS A 67 10.33 0.81 -0.02
CA LYS A 67 9.57 1.48 1.03
C LYS A 67 9.18 2.87 0.52
N ASP A 68 7.89 3.02 0.23
CA ASP A 68 7.32 4.26 -0.28
C ASP A 68 7.20 5.29 0.85
N LEU A 69 7.58 6.53 0.55
CA LEU A 69 7.10 7.69 1.30
C LEU A 69 5.59 7.79 1.07
N VAL A 70 4.81 7.97 2.13
CA VAL A 70 3.37 8.25 2.00
C VAL A 70 3.10 9.63 2.54
N VAL A 71 2.46 10.48 1.74
CA VAL A 71 2.10 11.83 2.18
C VAL A 71 0.59 11.99 2.08
N PHE A 72 0.01 12.50 3.15
CA PHE A 72 -1.32 13.07 3.12
C PHE A 72 -1.21 14.57 3.38
N ALA A 73 -1.87 15.37 2.55
CA ALA A 73 -2.02 16.80 2.78
C ALA A 73 -3.48 17.26 2.58
N ASN A 74 -3.87 18.34 3.25
CA ASN A 74 -5.12 19.06 2.99
C ASN A 74 -4.89 20.55 2.66
N ASP A 75 -3.64 21.01 2.63
CA ASP A 75 -3.21 22.34 2.22
C ASP A 75 -1.95 22.22 1.34
N ASP A 76 -2.04 22.68 0.10
CA ASP A 76 -0.97 22.53 -0.89
C ASP A 76 0.20 23.50 -0.65
N ALA A 77 -0.06 24.69 -0.12
CA ALA A 77 0.98 25.66 0.19
C ALA A 77 1.85 25.17 1.37
N VAL A 78 1.21 24.53 2.36
CA VAL A 78 1.93 23.86 3.44
C VAL A 78 2.69 22.65 2.92
N LEU A 79 2.09 21.83 2.04
CA LEU A 79 2.77 20.70 1.40
C LEU A 79 4.06 21.16 0.71
N GLU A 80 3.97 22.18 -0.15
CA GLU A 80 5.10 22.73 -0.89
C GLU A 80 6.25 23.14 0.05
N LYS A 81 5.94 23.88 1.12
CA LYS A 81 6.93 24.28 2.14
C LYS A 81 7.57 23.06 2.82
N VAL A 82 6.77 22.05 3.17
CA VAL A 82 7.24 20.85 3.86
C VAL A 82 8.19 20.04 2.97
N ILE A 83 7.84 19.79 1.71
CA ILE A 83 8.66 18.95 0.82
C ILE A 83 9.97 19.64 0.38
N ARG A 84 10.05 20.97 0.44
CA ARG A 84 11.32 21.71 0.26
C ARG A 84 12.29 21.55 1.44
N THR A 85 11.82 21.08 2.58
CA THR A 85 12.66 20.92 3.77
C THR A 85 13.50 19.65 3.65
N SER A 86 14.83 19.78 3.55
CA SER A 86 15.76 18.65 3.32
C SER A 86 15.76 17.58 4.42
N SER A 87 15.46 17.95 5.67
CA SER A 87 15.30 16.96 6.75
C SER A 87 14.04 16.07 6.58
N VAL A 88 13.08 16.54 5.79
CA VAL A 88 11.83 15.83 5.47
C VAL A 88 12.00 14.99 4.20
N ILE A 89 12.37 15.61 3.07
CA ILE A 89 12.62 14.91 1.81
C ILE A 89 14.09 15.04 1.44
N ASP A 90 14.75 13.89 1.33
CA ASP A 90 16.10 13.81 0.78
C ASP A 90 16.03 13.70 -0.74
N TRP A 91 16.10 14.86 -1.40
CA TRP A 91 16.11 15.01 -2.85
C TRP A 91 17.38 14.52 -3.54
N THR A 92 18.38 14.02 -2.80
CA THR A 92 19.62 13.46 -3.37
C THR A 92 19.57 11.95 -3.53
N SER A 93 18.62 11.28 -2.87
CA SER A 93 18.45 9.83 -2.90
C SER A 93 17.30 9.39 -3.80
N PHE A 94 17.38 8.18 -4.37
CA PHE A 94 16.23 7.55 -5.03
C PHE A 94 15.11 7.33 -4.01
N ASN A 95 13.88 7.77 -4.25
CA ASN A 95 12.73 7.31 -3.46
C ASN A 95 11.48 7.14 -4.32
N CYS A 96 10.57 6.30 -3.84
CA CYS A 96 9.19 6.23 -4.29
C CYS A 96 8.30 7.02 -3.33
N VAL A 97 7.27 7.67 -3.86
CA VAL A 97 6.32 8.47 -3.09
C VAL A 97 4.90 8.23 -3.56
N GLY A 98 3.98 7.98 -2.62
CA GLY A 98 2.54 7.85 -2.81
C GLY A 98 1.82 9.11 -2.32
N LEU A 99 1.07 9.74 -3.24
CA LEU A 99 0.30 10.97 -3.05
C LEU A 99 -0.98 10.88 -3.88
N ASN A 100 -1.97 11.73 -3.62
CA ASN A 100 -3.04 11.92 -4.60
C ASN A 100 -2.53 12.66 -5.86
N VAL A 101 -3.29 12.54 -6.96
CA VAL A 101 -2.90 13.07 -8.27
C VAL A 101 -2.59 14.58 -8.24
N HIS A 102 -3.40 15.37 -7.54
CA HIS A 102 -3.22 16.82 -7.42
C HIS A 102 -1.96 17.18 -6.63
N GLN A 103 -1.73 16.52 -5.51
CA GLN A 103 -0.53 16.71 -4.68
C GLN A 103 0.75 16.25 -5.37
N MET A 104 0.65 15.27 -6.27
CA MET A 104 1.76 14.87 -7.11
C MET A 104 2.18 15.95 -8.11
N GLU A 105 1.27 16.80 -8.56
CA GLU A 105 1.62 17.95 -9.41
C GLU A 105 2.46 18.97 -8.61
N VAL A 106 2.04 19.30 -7.39
CA VAL A 106 2.82 20.15 -6.46
C VAL A 106 4.20 19.54 -6.19
N PHE A 107 4.25 18.22 -5.92
CA PHE A 107 5.50 17.51 -5.67
C PHE A 107 6.45 17.57 -6.88
N ASN A 108 5.93 17.33 -8.08
CA ASN A 108 6.72 17.38 -9.31
C ASN A 108 7.20 18.79 -9.64
N ALA A 109 6.41 19.84 -9.35
CA ALA A 109 6.83 21.22 -9.52
C ALA A 109 8.06 21.53 -8.65
N VAL A 110 8.03 21.18 -7.36
CA VAL A 110 9.18 21.34 -6.46
C VAL A 110 10.37 20.51 -6.93
N ALA A 111 10.15 19.26 -7.34
CA ALA A 111 11.23 18.41 -7.86
C ALA A 111 11.90 19.03 -9.09
N SER A 112 11.11 19.58 -10.01
CA SER A 112 11.60 20.26 -11.22
C SER A 112 12.46 21.47 -10.90
N GLU A 113 12.04 22.32 -9.96
CA GLU A 113 12.84 23.47 -9.52
C GLU A 113 14.17 23.05 -8.88
N MET A 114 14.16 21.93 -8.18
CA MET A 114 15.35 21.33 -7.57
C MET A 114 16.21 20.53 -8.57
N ASN A 115 15.86 20.53 -9.86
CA ASN A 115 16.50 19.75 -10.92
C ASN A 115 16.54 18.24 -10.65
N VAL A 116 15.51 17.72 -9.98
CA VAL A 116 15.38 16.30 -9.65
C VAL A 116 14.47 15.62 -10.67
N PRO A 117 14.96 14.60 -11.40
CA PRO A 117 14.13 13.87 -12.36
C PRO A 117 13.10 13.01 -11.65
N THR A 118 11.83 13.13 -12.05
CA THR A 118 10.73 12.32 -11.56
C THR A 118 10.19 11.38 -12.63
N LYS A 119 9.52 10.31 -12.21
CA LYS A 119 8.86 9.32 -13.06
C LYS A 119 7.56 8.89 -12.42
N LYS A 120 6.45 9.04 -13.16
CA LYS A 120 5.17 8.43 -12.79
C LYS A 120 5.27 6.90 -12.91
N LEU A 121 4.93 6.20 -11.84
CA LEU A 121 4.96 4.73 -11.79
C LEU A 121 3.57 4.14 -11.97
N SER A 122 2.56 4.71 -11.32
CA SER A 122 1.18 4.20 -11.36
C SER A 122 0.15 5.27 -11.03
N LEU A 123 -1.06 5.10 -11.55
CA LEU A 123 -2.25 5.86 -11.21
C LEU A 123 -3.37 4.88 -10.86
N CYS A 124 -3.90 5.00 -9.66
CA CYS A 124 -4.75 3.98 -9.04
C CYS A 124 -6.07 4.56 -8.56
N ARG A 125 -7.13 3.75 -8.72
CA ARG A 125 -8.39 3.88 -7.98
C ARG A 125 -8.19 3.28 -6.60
N ILE A 126 -8.65 3.98 -5.56
CA ILE A 126 -8.77 3.39 -4.22
C ILE A 126 -10.13 2.72 -4.12
N MET A 127 -10.13 1.39 -4.04
CA MET A 127 -11.34 0.61 -3.86
C MET A 127 -11.47 0.25 -2.37
N THR A 128 -12.55 0.67 -1.71
CA THR A 128 -12.81 0.43 -0.29
C THR A 128 -13.98 -0.53 -0.09
N MET A 129 -13.95 -1.27 1.01
CA MET A 129 -15.05 -2.10 1.50
C MET A 129 -15.49 -1.58 2.87
N GLU A 130 -16.58 -0.81 2.89
CA GLU A 130 -17.13 -0.25 4.12
C GLU A 130 -17.86 -1.29 4.97
N ASP A 131 -18.56 -2.22 4.30
CA ASP A 131 -19.40 -3.21 4.94
C ASP A 131 -19.08 -4.61 4.40
N VAL A 132 -18.14 -5.27 5.10
CA VAL A 132 -17.66 -6.62 4.78
C VAL A 132 -18.77 -7.68 4.92
N SER A 133 -19.88 -7.38 5.60
CA SER A 133 -21.04 -8.28 5.67
C SER A 133 -21.74 -8.44 4.32
N ARG A 134 -21.54 -7.50 3.39
CA ARG A 134 -22.05 -7.55 2.01
C ARG A 134 -21.21 -8.42 1.09
N LEU A 135 -20.06 -8.90 1.54
CA LEU A 135 -19.25 -9.82 0.75
C LEU A 135 -20.03 -11.12 0.51
N PRO A 136 -19.96 -11.67 -0.71
CA PRO A 136 -20.64 -12.93 -0.99
C PRO A 136 -20.06 -14.06 -0.14
N THR A 137 -20.91 -15.03 0.17
CA THR A 137 -20.43 -16.33 0.66
C THR A 137 -19.65 -17.00 -0.45
N ILE A 138 -18.45 -17.44 -0.15
CA ILE A 138 -17.63 -18.22 -1.07
C ILE A 138 -17.89 -19.69 -0.77
N ASP A 139 -18.30 -20.43 -1.79
CA ASP A 139 -18.24 -21.89 -1.73
C ASP A 139 -16.77 -22.30 -1.75
N SER A 140 -16.26 -22.72 -0.59
CA SER A 140 -14.90 -23.22 -0.42
C SER A 140 -14.83 -24.75 -0.55
N SER A 141 -15.91 -25.42 -0.97
CA SER A 141 -15.86 -26.86 -1.23
C SER A 141 -14.83 -27.15 -2.32
N GLY A 142 -13.86 -28.01 -2.00
CA GLY A 142 -12.74 -28.31 -2.89
C GLY A 142 -11.66 -27.21 -3.01
N ILE A 143 -11.74 -26.13 -2.21
CA ILE A 143 -10.70 -25.08 -2.15
C ILE A 143 -9.95 -25.18 -0.83
N SER A 144 -8.64 -25.45 -0.89
CA SER A 144 -7.76 -25.40 0.27
C SER A 144 -7.25 -23.97 0.47
N LEU A 145 -7.78 -23.25 1.47
CA LEU A 145 -7.36 -21.89 1.82
C LEU A 145 -6.33 -21.90 2.95
N SER A 146 -5.25 -21.13 2.80
CA SER A 146 -4.22 -20.96 3.82
C SER A 146 -3.66 -19.53 3.86
N SER A 147 -2.66 -19.31 4.69
CA SER A 147 -1.81 -18.11 4.69
C SER A 147 -0.50 -18.40 3.95
N LEU A 148 0.14 -17.36 3.43
CA LEU A 148 1.49 -17.45 2.89
C LEU A 148 2.51 -17.41 4.04
N ASP A 149 3.69 -17.95 3.78
CA ASP A 149 4.85 -17.96 4.68
C ASP A 149 6.15 -17.73 3.87
N GLU A 150 7.30 -17.78 4.54
CA GLU A 150 8.59 -17.50 3.93
C GLU A 150 8.97 -18.43 2.76
N SER A 151 8.50 -19.68 2.78
CA SER A 151 8.79 -20.64 1.70
C SER A 151 8.19 -20.21 0.36
N HIS A 152 7.18 -19.34 0.38
CA HIS A 152 6.44 -18.87 -0.79
C HIS A 152 7.01 -17.59 -1.41
N ILE A 153 7.99 -16.94 -0.78
CA ILE A 153 8.52 -15.63 -1.22
C ILE A 153 9.08 -15.69 -2.64
N ALA A 154 9.81 -16.76 -2.98
CA ALA A 154 10.41 -16.91 -4.31
C ALA A 154 9.35 -16.97 -5.42
N LEU A 155 8.24 -17.69 -5.17
CA LEU A 155 7.11 -17.79 -6.11
C LEU A 155 6.47 -16.42 -6.36
N ILE A 156 6.20 -15.67 -5.28
CA ILE A 156 5.57 -14.35 -5.34
C ILE A 156 6.49 -13.38 -6.09
N ASN A 157 7.78 -13.36 -5.74
CA ASN A 157 8.77 -12.47 -6.36
C ASN A 157 8.90 -12.72 -7.87
N ARG A 158 8.81 -13.97 -8.32
CA ARG A 158 8.90 -14.33 -9.74
C ARG A 158 7.68 -13.89 -10.56
N ASN A 159 6.50 -13.90 -9.94
CA ASN A 159 5.23 -13.62 -10.61
C ASN A 159 4.75 -12.16 -10.46
N TRP A 160 5.43 -11.35 -9.65
CA TRP A 160 5.08 -9.95 -9.50
C TRP A 160 5.77 -9.07 -10.56
N LYS A 161 5.01 -8.14 -11.17
CA LYS A 161 5.50 -7.28 -12.25
C LYS A 161 6.69 -6.37 -11.89
N PHE A 162 6.86 -6.07 -10.60
CA PHE A 162 7.99 -5.30 -10.08
C PHE A 162 8.98 -6.18 -9.29
N GLY A 163 8.83 -7.50 -9.39
CA GLY A 163 9.66 -8.49 -8.70
C GLY A 163 10.99 -8.74 -9.40
N ASN A 164 11.47 -9.98 -9.32
CA ASN A 164 12.78 -10.43 -9.84
C ASN A 164 13.98 -9.61 -9.35
N SER A 165 13.91 -9.09 -8.12
CA SER A 165 15.01 -8.36 -7.48
C SER A 165 15.14 -8.72 -6.00
N ASN A 166 16.35 -8.59 -5.44
CA ASN A 166 16.59 -8.77 -4.01
C ASN A 166 15.80 -7.75 -3.17
N HIS A 167 15.59 -6.55 -3.70
CA HIS A 167 14.81 -5.53 -3.03
C HIS A 167 13.33 -5.95 -2.86
N ALA A 168 12.72 -6.59 -3.88
CA ALA A 168 11.36 -7.09 -3.79
C ALA A 168 11.22 -8.24 -2.77
N ILE A 169 12.23 -9.11 -2.66
CA ILE A 169 12.26 -10.22 -1.68
C ILE A 169 12.08 -9.70 -0.25
N ARG A 170 12.79 -8.63 0.14
CA ARG A 170 12.66 -8.11 1.51
C ARG A 170 11.27 -7.56 1.79
N MET A 171 10.72 -6.78 0.86
CA MET A 171 9.37 -6.25 1.01
C MET A 171 8.35 -7.40 1.13
N ILE A 172 8.44 -8.42 0.27
CA ILE A 172 7.58 -9.61 0.32
C ILE A 172 7.75 -10.35 1.65
N ARG A 173 8.99 -10.55 2.13
CA ARG A 173 9.26 -11.15 3.45
C ARG A 173 8.53 -10.39 4.57
N ASN A 174 8.68 -9.07 4.62
CA ASN A 174 7.99 -8.25 5.62
C ASN A 174 6.46 -8.46 5.56
N MET A 175 5.88 -8.53 4.37
CA MET A 175 4.45 -8.76 4.22
C MET A 175 3.99 -10.15 4.69
N VAL A 176 4.69 -11.23 4.31
CA VAL A 176 4.28 -12.59 4.70
C VAL A 176 4.52 -12.89 6.17
N THR A 177 5.55 -12.30 6.77
CA THR A 177 5.90 -12.54 8.18
C THR A 177 5.02 -11.72 9.13
N ASN A 178 4.67 -10.48 8.78
CA ASN A 178 4.06 -9.54 9.72
C ASN A 178 2.58 -9.24 9.46
N PHE A 179 2.05 -9.46 8.26
CA PHE A 179 0.70 -9.04 7.90
C PHE A 179 -0.17 -10.22 7.42
N PRO A 180 -1.50 -10.14 7.61
CA PRO A 180 -2.41 -11.14 7.07
C PRO A 180 -2.25 -11.30 5.56
N SER A 181 -2.19 -12.54 5.09
CA SER A 181 -2.22 -12.91 3.67
C SER A 181 -3.24 -14.01 3.45
N CYS A 182 -3.56 -14.35 2.20
CA CYS A 182 -4.39 -15.51 1.90
C CYS A 182 -3.96 -16.16 0.59
N CYS A 183 -3.98 -17.49 0.53
CA CYS A 183 -3.74 -18.25 -0.68
C CYS A 183 -4.69 -19.43 -0.83
N VAL A 184 -4.84 -19.90 -2.08
CA VAL A 184 -5.39 -21.20 -2.44
C VAL A 184 -4.24 -22.14 -2.75
N LEU A 185 -4.25 -23.33 -2.16
CA LEU A 185 -3.27 -24.39 -2.40
C LEU A 185 -3.79 -25.41 -3.43
N ASP A 186 -2.88 -25.96 -4.24
CA ASP A 186 -3.15 -27.15 -5.06
C ASP A 186 -3.09 -28.46 -4.23
N ALA A 187 -3.27 -29.60 -4.91
CA ALA A 187 -3.23 -30.92 -4.28
C ALA A 187 -1.85 -31.27 -3.67
N GLU A 188 -0.78 -30.63 -4.15
CA GLU A 188 0.58 -30.77 -3.62
C GLU A 188 0.89 -29.74 -2.52
N GLY A 189 -0.09 -28.92 -2.11
CA GLY A 189 0.08 -27.91 -1.07
C GLY A 189 0.79 -26.64 -1.52
N ARG A 190 0.89 -26.37 -2.83
CA ARG A 190 1.57 -25.18 -3.38
C ARG A 190 0.56 -24.05 -3.67
N PRO A 191 0.87 -22.78 -3.38
CA PRO A 191 -0.03 -21.67 -3.72
C PRO A 191 -0.22 -21.50 -5.22
N VAL A 192 -1.48 -21.46 -5.66
CA VAL A 192 -1.87 -21.23 -7.06
C VAL A 192 -2.64 -19.93 -7.27
N SER A 193 -3.16 -19.35 -6.19
CA SER A 193 -3.76 -18.03 -6.15
C SER A 193 -3.47 -17.39 -4.81
N TRP A 194 -3.17 -16.11 -4.75
CA TRP A 194 -2.83 -15.44 -3.50
C TRP A 194 -3.11 -13.95 -3.51
N ILE A 195 -3.14 -13.37 -2.32
CA ILE A 195 -3.22 -11.94 -2.06
C ILE A 195 -2.49 -11.63 -0.74
N LEU A 196 -1.80 -10.50 -0.69
CA LEU A 196 -1.03 -10.01 0.46
C LEU A 196 -1.62 -8.70 1.00
N THR A 197 -1.18 -8.33 2.19
CA THR A 197 -1.42 -7.02 2.80
C THR A 197 -0.11 -6.24 2.81
N TYR A 198 -0.12 -5.01 2.27
CA TYR A 198 1.03 -4.11 2.29
C TYR A 198 1.23 -3.46 3.67
N ALA A 199 2.41 -2.85 3.87
CA ALA A 199 2.71 -2.03 5.06
C ALA A 199 1.87 -0.73 5.18
N SER A 200 0.98 -0.49 4.22
CA SER A 200 -0.07 0.52 4.30
C SER A 200 -1.45 -0.06 4.64
N CYS A 201 -1.57 -1.35 5.00
CA CYS A 201 -2.84 -2.10 5.13
C CYS A 201 -3.59 -2.38 3.81
N SER A 202 -3.12 -1.91 2.65
CA SER A 202 -3.83 -2.19 1.40
C SER A 202 -3.70 -3.67 1.03
N MET A 203 -4.80 -4.25 0.54
CA MET A 203 -4.79 -5.57 -0.09
C MET A 203 -4.16 -5.45 -1.48
N GLY A 204 -3.25 -6.34 -1.83
CA GLY A 204 -2.69 -6.36 -3.17
C GLY A 204 -1.73 -7.51 -3.41
N MET A 205 -0.89 -7.37 -4.45
CA MET A 205 -0.18 -8.50 -5.07
C MET A 205 -1.11 -9.69 -5.39
N LEU A 206 -2.39 -9.39 -5.68
CA LEU A 206 -3.36 -10.38 -6.08
C LEU A 206 -2.88 -11.04 -7.38
N TYR A 207 -2.74 -12.35 -7.35
CA TYR A 207 -2.36 -13.10 -8.53
C TYR A 207 -2.95 -14.50 -8.51
N THR A 208 -3.24 -15.01 -9.70
CA THR A 208 -3.62 -16.40 -9.94
C THR A 208 -2.79 -16.92 -11.10
N LEU A 209 -2.11 -18.04 -10.91
CA LEU A 209 -1.36 -18.72 -11.96
C LEU A 209 -2.26 -18.93 -13.19
N PRO A 210 -1.76 -18.70 -14.42
CA PRO A 210 -2.58 -18.75 -15.64
C PRO A 210 -3.48 -19.98 -15.77
N GLU A 211 -2.93 -21.17 -15.49
CA GLU A 211 -3.57 -22.49 -15.55
C GLU A 211 -4.63 -22.72 -14.45
N HIS A 212 -4.70 -21.84 -13.45
CA HIS A 212 -5.71 -21.85 -12.38
C HIS A 212 -6.74 -20.72 -12.48
N ARG A 213 -6.70 -19.90 -13.55
CA ARG A 213 -7.68 -18.82 -13.78
C ARG A 213 -9.05 -19.37 -14.16
N GLY A 214 -10.09 -18.55 -13.97
CA GLY A 214 -11.48 -18.92 -14.27
C GLY A 214 -12.16 -19.81 -13.22
N LYS A 215 -11.42 -20.28 -12.21
CA LYS A 215 -11.92 -21.20 -11.14
C LYS A 215 -12.47 -20.49 -9.90
N GLY A 216 -12.61 -19.15 -9.94
CA GLY A 216 -13.10 -18.37 -8.79
C GLY A 216 -12.07 -18.12 -7.67
N TYR A 217 -10.84 -18.64 -7.77
CA TYR A 217 -9.84 -18.54 -6.69
C TYR A 217 -9.48 -17.11 -6.29
N ALA A 218 -9.39 -16.17 -7.25
CA ALA A 218 -9.18 -14.76 -6.94
C ALA A 218 -10.29 -14.19 -6.04
N LYS A 219 -11.57 -14.53 -6.30
CA LYS A 219 -12.69 -14.14 -5.43
C LYS A 219 -12.54 -14.74 -4.03
N ALA A 220 -12.18 -16.02 -3.97
CA ALA A 220 -12.01 -16.73 -2.70
C ALA A 220 -10.95 -16.08 -1.79
N VAL A 221 -9.77 -15.76 -2.34
CA VAL A 221 -8.70 -15.14 -1.54
C VAL A 221 -9.02 -13.69 -1.17
N ILE A 222 -9.69 -12.91 -2.04
CA ILE A 222 -10.11 -11.54 -1.73
C ILE A 222 -11.11 -11.54 -0.57
N VAL A 223 -12.19 -12.33 -0.67
CA VAL A 223 -13.24 -12.35 0.36
C VAL A 223 -12.68 -12.85 1.70
N THR A 224 -11.85 -13.90 1.65
CA THR A 224 -11.25 -14.47 2.87
C THR A 224 -10.31 -13.48 3.55
N LEU A 225 -9.43 -12.80 2.79
CA LEU A 225 -8.55 -11.80 3.36
C LEU A 225 -9.33 -10.58 3.87
N ALA A 226 -10.34 -10.10 3.14
CA ALA A 226 -11.17 -8.97 3.58
C ALA A 226 -11.88 -9.24 4.92
N LYS A 227 -12.47 -10.43 5.09
CA LYS A 227 -13.08 -10.87 6.37
C LYS A 227 -12.05 -10.96 7.49
N ARG A 228 -10.86 -11.47 7.19
CA ARG A 228 -9.75 -11.58 8.17
C ARG A 228 -9.25 -10.21 8.62
N LEU A 229 -9.08 -9.27 7.69
CA LEU A 229 -8.67 -7.90 7.98
C LEU A 229 -9.72 -7.20 8.86
N GLN A 230 -11.01 -7.31 8.52
CA GLN A 230 -12.09 -6.76 9.35
C GLN A 230 -12.07 -7.31 10.78
N ALA A 231 -11.94 -8.63 10.94
CA ALA A 231 -11.92 -9.28 12.25
C ALA A 231 -10.73 -8.87 13.13
N GLN A 232 -9.70 -8.26 12.53
CA GLN A 232 -8.52 -7.74 13.22
C GLN A 232 -8.51 -6.20 13.29
N ASP A 233 -9.65 -5.56 12.97
CA ASP A 233 -9.85 -4.10 12.93
C ASP A 233 -9.00 -3.36 11.88
N TYR A 234 -8.51 -4.04 10.84
CA TYR A 234 -7.78 -3.43 9.73
C TYR A 234 -8.76 -2.77 8.75
N PRO A 235 -8.37 -1.65 8.12
CA PRO A 235 -9.13 -1.15 6.99
C PRO A 235 -9.09 -2.13 5.82
N VAL A 236 -10.21 -2.27 5.12
CA VAL A 236 -10.32 -3.17 3.96
C VAL A 236 -10.40 -2.34 2.69
N TYR A 237 -9.28 -2.28 1.96
CA TYR A 237 -9.19 -1.53 0.73
C TYR A 237 -8.04 -2.02 -0.15
N CYS A 238 -8.03 -1.62 -1.42
CA CYS A 238 -6.94 -1.90 -2.34
C CYS A 238 -6.72 -0.76 -3.33
N PHE A 239 -5.57 -0.77 -4.00
CA PHE A 239 -5.26 0.12 -5.11
C PHE A 239 -5.34 -0.68 -6.42
N ILE A 240 -6.12 -0.18 -7.37
CA ILE A 240 -6.26 -0.79 -8.69
C ILE A 240 -5.86 0.22 -9.76
N GLU A 241 -4.83 -0.10 -10.53
CA GLU A 241 -4.38 0.72 -11.65
C GLU A 241 -5.52 1.00 -12.63
N GLU A 242 -5.52 2.20 -13.23
CA GLU A 242 -6.64 2.63 -14.06
C GLU A 242 -6.89 1.71 -15.24
N GLU A 243 -5.83 1.15 -15.82
CA GLU A 243 -5.84 0.26 -16.96
C GLU A 243 -6.24 -1.17 -16.57
N ASN A 244 -6.17 -1.54 -15.29
CA ASN A 244 -6.50 -2.88 -14.79
C ASN A 244 -8.02 -3.06 -14.60
N MET A 245 -8.73 -3.05 -15.73
CA MET A 245 -10.18 -3.21 -15.78
C MET A 245 -10.65 -4.59 -15.31
N VAL A 246 -9.80 -5.61 -15.38
CA VAL A 246 -10.09 -6.96 -14.89
C VAL A 246 -10.24 -6.95 -13.37
N SER A 247 -9.23 -6.46 -12.65
CA SER A 247 -9.32 -6.33 -11.19
C SER A 247 -10.39 -5.34 -10.78
N TYR A 248 -10.55 -4.21 -11.48
CA TYR A 248 -11.60 -3.24 -11.16
C TYR A 248 -13.00 -3.87 -11.19
N LYS A 249 -13.34 -4.59 -12.28
CA LYS A 249 -14.63 -5.29 -12.40
C LYS A 249 -14.79 -6.37 -11.33
N LEU A 250 -13.71 -7.10 -11.02
CA LEU A 250 -13.72 -8.14 -9.99
C LEU A 250 -14.05 -7.56 -8.61
N PHE A 251 -13.31 -6.55 -8.15
CA PHE A 251 -13.54 -5.92 -6.84
C PHE A 251 -14.90 -5.23 -6.78
N LYS A 252 -15.31 -4.54 -7.85
CA LYS A 252 -16.65 -3.95 -7.93
C LYS A 252 -17.77 -5.01 -7.81
N SER A 253 -17.60 -6.18 -8.43
CA SER A 253 -18.56 -7.29 -8.32
C SER A 253 -18.67 -7.87 -6.91
N LEU A 254 -17.65 -7.65 -6.07
CA LEU A 254 -17.62 -8.05 -4.66
C LEU A 254 -18.16 -6.96 -3.73
N GLY A 255 -18.63 -5.82 -4.26
CA GLY A 255 -19.20 -4.73 -3.48
C GLY A 255 -18.21 -3.63 -3.08
N PHE A 256 -16.96 -3.68 -3.55
CA PHE A 256 -16.03 -2.58 -3.31
C PHE A 256 -16.44 -1.35 -4.12
N THR A 257 -16.30 -0.18 -3.49
CA THR A 257 -16.64 1.13 -4.07
C THR A 257 -15.41 2.01 -4.18
N HIS A 258 -15.47 3.09 -4.97
CA HIS A 258 -14.43 4.09 -5.03
C HIS A 258 -15.05 5.47 -5.24
N ASP A 259 -14.33 6.51 -4.83
CA ASP A 259 -14.63 7.89 -5.20
C ASP A 259 -14.14 8.14 -6.64
N PRO A 260 -15.03 8.45 -7.60
CA PRO A 260 -14.64 8.68 -8.99
C PRO A 260 -13.75 9.92 -9.16
N SER A 261 -13.82 10.89 -8.24
CA SER A 261 -13.06 12.14 -8.27
C SER A 261 -11.64 12.03 -7.68
N TYR A 262 -11.34 10.92 -7.00
CA TYR A 262 -10.07 10.74 -6.31
C TYR A 262 -9.20 9.65 -6.95
N ARG A 263 -7.91 9.94 -7.12
CA ARG A 263 -6.90 8.98 -7.57
C ARG A 263 -5.65 9.10 -6.73
N GLU A 264 -5.09 7.94 -6.38
CA GLU A 264 -3.77 7.84 -5.76
C GLU A 264 -2.74 7.62 -6.87
N THR A 265 -1.55 8.19 -6.75
CA THR A 265 -0.48 8.02 -7.71
C THR A 265 0.83 7.73 -7.01
N TRP A 266 1.59 6.80 -7.61
CA TRP A 266 2.96 6.52 -7.21
C TRP A 266 3.90 7.19 -8.20
N GLY A 267 4.82 7.97 -7.65
CA GLY A 267 5.95 8.54 -8.36
C GLY A 267 7.25 7.99 -7.81
N ALA A 268 8.31 8.11 -8.60
CA ALA A 268 9.68 7.96 -8.14
C ALA A 268 10.50 9.16 -8.56
N PHE A 269 11.50 9.52 -7.76
CA PHE A 269 12.46 10.56 -8.08
C PHE A 269 13.88 10.05 -7.92
N ASN A 270 14.83 10.62 -8.67
CA ASN A 270 16.19 10.09 -8.82
C ASN A 270 16.22 8.61 -9.20
N TYR A 271 15.32 8.18 -10.09
CA TYR A 271 15.19 6.77 -10.50
C TYR A 271 16.45 6.18 -11.14
N HIS A 272 17.37 7.03 -11.60
CA HIS A 272 18.68 6.62 -12.09
C HIS A 272 19.62 6.13 -10.97
N LEU A 273 19.36 6.51 -9.71
CA LEU A 273 20.12 6.07 -8.53
C LEU A 273 19.54 4.80 -7.89
N LYS A 274 18.54 4.14 -8.49
CA LYS A 274 17.85 2.97 -7.90
C LYS A 274 18.80 1.80 -7.58
N HIS A 275 19.93 1.71 -8.27
CA HIS A 275 20.92 0.64 -8.16
C HIS A 275 22.17 1.02 -7.35
N LEU A 276 22.21 2.26 -6.84
CA LEU A 276 23.24 2.74 -5.92
C LEU A 276 22.76 2.56 -4.47
#